data_AF-A0A482UKC1-F1
#
_entry.id   AF-A0A482UKC1-F1
#
_cell.length_a   1.000
_cell.length_b   1.000
_cell.length_c   1.000
_cell.angle_alpha   90.00
_cell.angle_beta   90.00
_cell.angle_gamma   90.00
#
_symmetry.space_group_name_H-M   'P 1'
#
loop_
_entity.id
_entity.type
_entity.pdbx_description
1 polymer ?
#
loop_
_entity_poly.entity_id
_entity_poly.type
_entity_poly.pdbx_seq_one_letter_code
_entity_poly.pdbx_strand_id
1 'polypeptide(L)' 'MPETDHYTILDVSVTAGDKDIKLAYRRLALQFHPDKNKAADAEERFKMISRAYNVLMDKVCVWYMHMVYSV' A
#
# COMPACT_ATOMS: atom_id res chain seq x y z
N MET A 1 -6.93 -1.51 20.52
CA MET A 1 -5.83 -0.66 20.02
C MET A 1 -5.06 -1.49 19.03
N PRO A 2 -5.03 -1.11 17.74
CA PRO A 2 -3.80 -0.49 17.24
C PRO A 2 -4.02 0.45 16.03
N GLU A 3 -3.89 1.76 16.23
CA GLU A 3 -3.67 2.69 15.11
C GLU A 3 -2.25 2.50 14.51
N THR A 4 -1.29 2.04 15.32
CA THR A 4 0.13 1.98 14.95
C THR A 4 0.45 0.98 13.83
N ASP A 5 -0.29 -0.14 13.74
CA ASP A 5 0.00 -1.17 12.74
C ASP A 5 -0.12 -0.65 11.31
N HIS A 6 -1.03 0.27 11.03
CA HIS A 6 -1.30 0.74 9.66
C HIS A 6 -0.15 1.62 9.15
N TYR A 7 0.37 2.49 10.01
CA TYR A 7 1.53 3.33 9.71
C TYR A 7 2.81 2.51 9.59
N THR A 8 3.00 1.50 10.44
CA THR A 8 4.14 0.57 10.36
C THR A 8 4.09 -0.29 9.09
N ILE A 9 2.91 -0.78 8.68
CA ILE A 9 2.74 -1.56 7.43
C ILE A 9 3.08 -0.71 6.20
N LEU A 10 2.75 0.58 6.22
CA LEU A 10 3.04 1.53 5.15
C LEU A 10 4.45 2.12 5.23
N ASP A 11 5.25 1.76 6.24
CA ASP A 11 6.58 2.32 6.50
C ASP A 11 6.56 3.87 6.58
N VAL A 12 5.56 4.41 7.27
CA VAL A 12 5.36 5.85 7.44
C VAL A 12 5.30 6.22 8.91
N SER A 13 5.70 7.45 9.23
CA SER A 13 5.54 7.99 10.59
C SER A 13 4.06 8.14 10.94
N VAL A 14 3.70 7.99 12.22
CA VAL A 14 2.35 8.30 12.73
C VAL A 14 1.98 9.78 12.55
N THR A 15 2.97 10.65 12.36
CA THR A 15 2.80 12.08 12.04
C THR A 15 2.78 12.35 10.53
N ALA A 16 2.86 11.31 9.69
CA ALA A 16 2.90 11.46 8.25
C ALA A 16 1.57 11.98 7.72
N GLY A 17 1.62 13.00 6.86
CA GLY A 17 0.43 13.53 6.19
C GLY A 17 -0.01 12.65 5.02
N ASP A 18 -1.16 12.96 4.43
CA ASP A 18 -1.74 12.22 3.30
C ASP A 18 -0.77 12.06 2.11
N LYS A 19 0.10 13.06 1.91
CA LYS A 19 1.10 13.06 0.84
C LYS A 19 2.16 11.98 1.04
N ASP A 20 2.66 11.84 2.26
CA ASP A 20 3.66 10.82 2.63
C ASP A 20 3.05 9.41 2.53
N ILE A 21 1.80 9.25 2.97
CA ILE A 21 1.06 7.98 2.85
C ILE A 21 0.90 7.56 1.38
N LYS A 22 0.54 8.50 0.48
CA LYS A 22 0.48 8.26 -0.97
C LYS A 22 1.83 7.89 -1.57
N LEU A 23 2.91 8.56 -1.14
CA LEU A 23 4.24 8.32 -1.66
C LEU A 23 4.76 6.94 -1.24
N ALA A 24 4.57 6.57 0.03
CA ALA A 24 4.96 5.28 0.57
C ALA A 24 4.19 4.14 -0.08
N TYR A 25 2.86 4.28 -0.22
CA TYR A 25 2.03 3.31 -0.93
C TYR A 25 2.52 3.06 -2.36
N ARG A 26 2.86 4.11 -3.12
CA ARG A 26 3.43 3.96 -4.47
C ARG A 26 4.75 3.20 -4.47
N ARG A 27 5.66 3.51 -3.53
CA ARG A 27 6.96 2.83 -3.42
C ARG A 27 6.81 1.35 -3.10
N LEU A 28 5.88 1.01 -2.22
CA LEU A 28 5.60 -0.37 -1.82
C LEU A 28 4.89 -1.14 -2.94
N ALA A 29 3.91 -0.53 -3.61
CA ALA A 29 3.21 -1.14 -4.75
C ALA A 29 4.15 -1.51 -5.91
N LEU A 30 5.18 -0.69 -6.17
CA LEU A 30 6.21 -0.99 -7.16
C LEU A 30 7.19 -2.10 -6.70
N GLN A 31 7.43 -2.23 -5.39
CA GLN A 31 8.30 -3.26 -4.81
C GLN A 31 7.64 -4.64 -4.76
N PHE A 32 6.34 -4.68 -4.44
CA PHE A 32 5.55 -5.91 -4.34
C PHE A 32 4.79 -6.22 -5.63
N HIS A 33 5.19 -5.61 -6.74
CA HIS A 33 4.56 -5.83 -8.03
C HIS A 33 4.75 -7.28 -8.50
N PRO A 34 3.70 -8.00 -8.93
CA PRO A 34 3.78 -9.42 -9.30
C PRO A 34 4.71 -9.71 -10.50
N ASP A 35 4.83 -8.75 -11.43
CA ASP A 35 5.80 -8.82 -12.55
C ASP A 35 7.27 -8.88 -12.08
N LYS A 36 7.62 -8.12 -11.04
CA LYS A 36 9.00 -8.11 -10.48
C LYS A 36 9.19 -9.10 -9.34
N ASN A 37 8.12 -9.50 -8.66
CA ASN A 37 8.19 -10.32 -7.47
C ASN A 37 7.14 -11.44 -7.54
N LYS A 38 7.57 -12.63 -7.95
CA LYS A 38 6.74 -13.86 -8.06
C LYS A 38 6.56 -14.58 -6.72
N ALA A 39 6.93 -13.95 -5.61
CA ALA A 39 6.81 -14.53 -4.28
C ALA A 39 5.37 -14.46 -3.79
N ALA A 40 4.86 -15.56 -3.23
CA ALA A 40 3.49 -15.63 -2.67
C ALA A 40 3.26 -14.61 -1.54
N ASP A 41 4.31 -14.27 -0.78
CA ASP A 41 4.28 -13.25 0.26
C ASP A 41 4.04 -11.81 -0.26
N ALA A 42 4.33 -11.55 -1.54
CA ALA A 42 4.13 -10.22 -2.12
C ALA A 42 2.63 -9.86 -2.19
N GLU A 43 1.78 -10.84 -2.48
CA GLU A 43 0.33 -10.65 -2.53
C GLU A 43 -0.25 -10.35 -1.14
N GLU A 44 0.20 -11.08 -0.12
CA GLU A 44 -0.26 -10.90 1.25
C GLU A 44 0.18 -9.54 1.82
N ARG A 45 1.44 -9.17 1.61
CA ARG A 45 1.96 -7.84 1.97
C ARG A 45 1.21 -6.73 1.24
N PHE A 46 0.93 -6.89 -0.06
CA PHE A 46 0.17 -5.92 -0.83
C PHE A 46 -1.25 -5.74 -0.31
N LYS A 47 -1.92 -6.83 0.10
CA LYS A 47 -3.24 -6.78 0.76
C LYS A 47 -3.19 -6.01 2.08
N MET A 48 -2.18 -6.25 2.92
CA MET A 48 -2.00 -5.51 4.18
C MET A 48 -1.78 -4.00 3.93
N ILE A 49 -0.89 -3.65 3.00
CA ILE A 49 -0.60 -2.26 2.61
C ILE A 49 -1.85 -1.57 2.06
N SER A 50 -2.60 -2.26 1.20
CA SER A 50 -3.85 -1.76 0.63
C SER A 50 -4.89 -1.50 1.72
N ARG A 51 -5.03 -2.41 2.68
CA ARG A 51 -5.96 -2.25 3.81
C ARG A 51 -5.55 -1.09 4.71
N ALA A 52 -4.26 -0.97 5.02
CA ALA A 52 -3.72 0.13 5.80
C ALA A 52 -3.99 1.50 5.14
N TYR A 53 -3.71 1.59 3.85
CA TYR A 53 -3.97 2.77 3.05
C TYR A 53 -5.45 3.12 2.96
N ASN A 54 -6.33 2.10 2.82
CA ASN A 54 -7.76 2.31 2.71
C ASN A 54 -8.35 2.91 4.00
N VAL A 55 -7.93 2.40 5.17
CA VAL A 55 -8.35 2.92 6.48
C VAL A 55 -7.86 4.35 6.69
N LEU A 56 -6.61 4.65 6.31
CA LEU A 56 -6.04 5.99 6.48
C LEU A 56 -6.60 7.01 5.49
N MET A 57 -7.01 6.57 4.31
CA MET A 57 -7.32 7.49 3.21
C MET A 57 -8.78 7.52 2.76
N ASP A 58 -9.62 6.57 3.18
CA ASP A 58 -11.10 6.43 3.08
C ASP A 58 -11.83 6.93 1.80
N LYS A 59 -11.12 7.40 0.77
CA LYS A 59 -11.72 8.22 -0.30
C LYS A 59 -11.18 8.02 -1.70
N VAL A 60 -10.23 7.11 -1.96
CA VAL A 60 -9.81 6.88 -3.36
C VAL A 60 -9.72 5.39 -3.68
N CYS A 61 -10.75 4.97 -4.40
CA CYS A 61 -11.04 3.65 -4.94
C CYS A 61 -10.15 3.31 -6.16
N VAL A 62 -9.54 2.12 -6.14
CA VAL A 62 -9.19 1.19 -7.25
C VAL A 62 -8.37 1.60 -8.50
N TRP A 63 -7.77 2.79 -8.60
CA TRP A 63 -7.04 3.15 -9.84
C TRP A 63 -5.77 2.34 -10.15
N TYR A 64 -5.07 1.82 -9.14
CA TYR A 64 -3.76 1.17 -9.36
C TYR A 64 -3.83 -0.30 -9.81
N MET A 65 -4.89 -1.06 -9.50
CA MET A 65 -4.98 -2.43 -10.04
C MET A 65 -5.16 -2.40 -11.57
N HIS A 66 -5.92 -1.44 -12.11
CA HIS A 66 -6.18 -1.42 -13.55
C HIS A 66 -4.99 -0.93 -14.38
N MET A 67 -4.21 0.03 -13.86
CA MET A 67 -3.05 0.60 -14.57
C MET A 67 -1.84 -0.33 -14.60
N VAL A 68 -1.82 -1.36 -13.74
CA VAL A 68 -0.66 -2.19 -13.45
C VAL A 68 -0.84 -3.63 -13.95
N TYR A 69 -2.10 -4.09 -14.11
CA TYR A 69 -2.44 -5.39 -14.70
C TYR A 69 -2.87 -5.32 -16.18
N SER A 70 -2.63 -4.19 -16.86
CA SER A 70 -2.79 -4.12 -18.32
C SER A 70 -1.46 -4.48 -18.99
N VAL A 71 -1.24 -5.78 -19.16
CA VAL A 71 -0.39 -6.35 -20.23
C VAL A 71 -1.33 -6.91 -21.28
#